data_AF-A0A7C7K0C6-F1
#
_entry.id   AF-A0A7C7K0C6-F1
#
_cell.length_a   1.000
_cell.length_b   1.000
_cell.length_c   1.000
_cell.angle_alpha   90.00
_cell.angle_beta   90.00
_cell.angle_gamma   90.00
#
_symmetry.space_group_name_H-M   'P 1'
#
loop_
_entity.id
_entity.type
_entity.pdbx_description
1 polymer ?
#
loop_
_entity_poly.entity_id
_entity_poly.type
_entity_poly.pdbx_seq_one_letter_code
_entity_poly.pdbx_strand_id
1 'polypeptide(L)'
;MNELEKKSKRIHPFLVAFFPILIIYSQNVGRIEIEELVLPTIVIVGPAIGLYYFLKSILKNENKSAIIVTLILVILFSYGHIYYLLNDVMIDEFDIGRNRYLIPVFGLSLGIGIFFTIKIKTALDNATTILNVISVTLILVAAGN
;
A
#
# COMPACT_ATOMS: atom_id res chain seq x y z
N MET A 1 -6.05 15.50 34.74
CA MET A 1 -6.08 14.08 34.37
C MET A 1 -5.51 14.01 32.96
N ASN A 2 -4.23 13.66 32.83
CA ASN A 2 -3.57 13.55 31.52
C ASN A 2 -4.12 12.29 30.86
N GLU A 3 -5.09 12.45 29.96
CA GLU A 3 -5.29 11.44 28.94
C GLU A 3 -3.99 11.38 28.15
N LEU A 4 -3.20 10.34 28.38
CA LEU A 4 -2.12 9.96 27.49
C LEU A 4 -2.79 9.72 26.13
N GLU A 5 -2.79 10.74 25.25
CA GLU A 5 -3.21 10.59 23.86
C GLU A 5 -2.50 9.35 23.31
N LYS A 6 -3.27 8.27 23.16
CA LYS A 6 -2.73 6.97 22.79
C LYS A 6 -2.33 7.04 21.33
N LYS A 7 -1.10 7.48 21.09
CA LYS A 7 -0.57 7.68 19.75
C LYS A 7 -0.70 6.38 18.94
N SER A 8 -1.50 6.42 17.90
CA SER A 8 -1.81 5.26 17.05
C SER A 8 -0.52 4.68 16.46
N LYS A 9 -0.35 3.35 16.52
CA LYS A 9 0.83 2.67 15.95
C LYS A 9 0.78 2.77 14.42
N ARG A 10 1.91 2.95 13.73
CA ARG A 10 1.96 3.05 12.26
C ARG A 10 2.11 1.66 11.62
N ILE A 11 1.11 0.80 11.78
CA ILE A 11 1.18 -0.60 11.32
C ILE A 11 0.73 -0.77 9.87
N HIS A 12 -0.12 0.13 9.38
CA HIS A 12 -0.71 0.05 8.05
C HIS A 12 0.26 -0.13 6.87
N PRO A 13 1.46 0.50 6.78
CA PRO A 13 2.35 0.24 5.64
C PRO A 13 2.83 -1.20 5.58
N PHE A 14 3.02 -1.86 6.73
CA PHE A 14 3.53 -3.23 6.79
C PHE A 14 2.42 -4.26 6.56
N LEU A 15 1.22 -3.99 7.08
CA LEU A 15 0.06 -4.84 6.82
C LEU A 15 -0.37 -4.77 5.36
N VAL A 16 -0.35 -3.58 4.74
CA VAL A 16 -0.62 -3.43 3.30
C VAL A 16 0.46 -4.10 2.45
N ALA A 17 1.73 -4.05 2.87
CA ALA A 17 2.80 -4.78 2.20
C ALA A 17 2.61 -6.30 2.28
N PHE A 18 2.15 -6.81 3.42
CA PHE A 18 1.94 -8.25 3.63
C PHE A 18 0.67 -8.79 2.95
N PHE A 19 -0.36 -7.95 2.82
CA PHE A 19 -1.65 -8.33 2.24
C PHE A 19 -1.60 -9.11 0.91
N PRO A 20 -0.89 -8.67 -0.15
CA PRO A 20 -0.86 -9.40 -1.42
C PRO A 20 -0.24 -10.80 -1.29
N ILE A 21 0.68 -11.00 -0.34
CA ILE A 21 1.30 -12.30 -0.07
C ILE A 21 0.25 -13.23 0.56
N LEU A 22 -0.48 -12.71 1.54
CA LEU A 22 -1.47 -13.47 2.28
C LEU A 22 -2.66 -13.87 1.40
N ILE A 23 -3.17 -12.97 0.55
CA ILE A 23 -4.31 -13.28 -0.31
C ILE A 23 -3.96 -14.33 -1.38
N ILE A 24 -2.74 -14.30 -1.93
CA ILE A 24 -2.27 -15.33 -2.88
C ILE A 24 -2.16 -16.68 -2.17
N TYR A 25 -1.62 -16.71 -0.95
CA TYR A 25 -1.55 -17.93 -0.16
C TYR A 25 -2.93 -18.50 0.16
N SER A 26 -3.85 -17.66 0.65
CA SER A 26 -5.23 -18.06 0.98
C SER A 26 -5.94 -18.71 -0.22
N GLN A 27 -5.78 -18.15 -1.41
CA GLN A 27 -6.37 -18.70 -2.63
C GLN A 27 -5.71 -20.01 -3.13
N ASN A 28 -4.57 -20.40 -2.54
CA ASN A 28 -3.77 -21.55 -2.95
C ASN A 28 -3.41 -22.46 -1.78
N VAL A 29 -4.19 -22.43 -0.69
CA VAL A 29 -3.99 -23.33 0.46
C VAL A 29 -4.02 -24.79 0.00
N GLY A 30 -3.04 -25.57 0.45
CA GLY A 30 -2.83 -26.95 0.04
C GLY A 30 -2.04 -27.12 -1.27
N ARG A 31 -1.68 -26.03 -1.95
CA ARG A 31 -0.78 -26.02 -3.12
C ARG A 31 0.56 -25.34 -2.85
N ILE A 32 0.57 -24.35 -1.97
CA ILE A 32 1.77 -23.58 -1.60
C ILE A 32 2.10 -23.89 -0.14
N GLU A 33 3.35 -24.24 0.14
CA GLU A 33 3.84 -24.44 1.51
C GLU A 33 4.07 -23.08 2.22
N ILE A 34 3.97 -23.04 3.56
CA ILE A 34 4.11 -21.78 4.31
C ILE A 34 5.54 -21.22 4.19
N GLU A 35 6.52 -22.10 4.08
CA GLU A 35 7.93 -21.82 3.88
C GLU A 35 8.18 -21.01 2.59
N GLU A 36 7.36 -21.20 1.56
CA GLU A 36 7.45 -20.47 0.29
C GLU A 36 7.08 -18.98 0.45
N LEU A 37 6.38 -18.60 1.53
CA LEU A 37 6.00 -17.21 1.80
C LEU A 37 7.17 -16.36 2.33
N VAL A 38 8.25 -16.99 2.78
CA VAL A 38 9.41 -16.29 3.37
C VAL A 38 10.04 -15.33 2.37
N LEU A 39 10.31 -15.80 1.14
CA LEU A 39 10.97 -14.97 0.13
C LEU A 39 10.10 -13.78 -0.32
N PRO A 40 8.82 -13.95 -0.71
CA PRO A 40 7.93 -12.82 -1.01
C PRO A 40 7.80 -11.83 0.15
N THR A 41 7.76 -12.33 1.39
CA THR A 41 7.67 -11.47 2.58
C THR A 41 8.89 -10.59 2.71
N ILE A 42 10.10 -11.15 2.56
CA ILE A 42 11.35 -10.37 2.58
C ILE A 42 11.36 -9.35 1.43
N VAL A 43 11.00 -9.77 0.22
CA VAL A 43 11.06 -8.93 -0.99
C VAL A 43 10.06 -7.78 -0.95
N ILE A 44 8.92 -7.91 -0.28
CA ILE A 44 7.88 -6.87 -0.26
C ILE A 44 7.92 -6.10 1.07
N VAL A 45 7.86 -6.79 2.21
CA VAL A 45 7.81 -6.14 3.53
C VAL A 45 9.17 -5.54 3.90
N GLY A 46 10.28 -6.17 3.51
CA GLY A 46 11.63 -5.66 3.75
C GLY A 46 11.85 -4.25 3.17
N PRO A 47 11.65 -4.05 1.84
CA PRO A 47 11.70 -2.72 1.25
C PRO A 47 10.67 -1.74 1.81
N ALA A 48 9.46 -2.18 2.19
CA ALA A 48 8.48 -1.31 2.84
C ALA A 48 8.99 -0.78 4.19
N ILE A 49 9.64 -1.63 5.00
CA ILE A 49 10.32 -1.24 6.24
C ILE A 49 11.46 -0.26 5.95
N GLY A 50 12.34 -0.57 5.01
CA GLY A 50 13.45 0.29 4.61
C GLY A 50 12.97 1.67 4.16
N LEU A 51 11.96 1.71 3.28
CA LEU A 51 11.38 2.93 2.75
C LEU A 51 10.69 3.76 3.84
N TYR A 52 9.99 3.12 4.79
CA TYR A 52 9.40 3.81 5.93
C TYR A 52 10.46 4.53 6.76
N TYR A 53 11.54 3.85 7.15
CA TYR A 53 12.59 4.46 7.96
C TYR A 53 13.40 5.52 7.19
N PHE A 54 13.63 5.29 5.90
CA PHE A 54 14.25 6.28 5.01
C PHE A 54 13.42 7.57 4.94
N LEU A 55 12.13 7.47 4.65
CA LEU A 55 11.23 8.63 4.61
C LEU A 55 11.06 9.27 5.99
N LYS A 56 11.04 8.47 7.06
CA LYS A 56 11.01 8.98 8.44
C LYS A 56 12.22 9.85 8.73
N SER A 57 13.41 9.46 8.26
CA SER A 57 14.64 10.24 8.43
C SER A 57 14.57 11.59 7.68
N ILE A 58 14.05 11.59 6.45
CA ILE A 58 13.95 12.79 5.61
C ILE A 58 12.85 13.74 6.10
N LEU A 59 11.64 13.22 6.29
CA LEU A 59 10.44 14.01 6.62
C LEU A 59 10.33 14.33 8.11
N LYS A 60 11.07 13.61 8.96
CA LYS A 60 11.02 13.70 10.43
C LYS A 60 9.59 13.56 10.99
N ASN A 61 8.72 12.87 10.24
CA ASN A 61 7.31 12.68 10.59
C ASN A 61 6.87 11.26 10.27
N GLU A 62 6.57 10.50 11.33
CA GLU A 62 6.20 9.08 11.24
C GLU A 62 4.91 8.86 10.46
N ASN A 63 3.86 9.66 10.73
CA ASN A 63 2.57 9.50 10.07
C ASN A 63 2.68 9.76 8.56
N LYS A 64 3.34 10.85 8.15
CA LYS A 64 3.58 11.15 6.73
C LYS A 64 4.35 10.04 6.04
N SER A 65 5.39 9.54 6.69
CA SER A 65 6.23 8.47 6.15
C SER A 65 5.43 7.19 5.95
N ALA A 66 4.66 6.77 6.96
CA ALA A 66 3.81 5.58 6.88
C ALA A 66 2.72 5.72 5.79
N ILE A 67 2.08 6.89 5.70
CA ILE A 67 1.05 7.19 4.69
C ILE A 67 1.64 7.14 3.28
N ILE A 68 2.81 7.74 3.06
CA ILE A 68 3.47 7.72 1.75
C ILE A 68 3.85 6.29 1.36
N VAL A 69 4.42 5.49 2.27
CA VAL A 69 4.73 4.08 1.99
C VAL A 69 3.47 3.31 1.62
N THR A 70 2.39 3.51 2.35
CA THR A 70 1.10 2.85 2.07
C THR A 70 0.54 3.26 0.72
N LEU A 71 0.59 4.55 0.39
CA LEU A 71 0.16 5.06 -0.90
C LEU A 71 0.98 4.44 -2.04
N ILE A 72 2.31 4.36 -1.90
CA ILE A 72 3.20 3.73 -2.87
C ILE A 72 2.79 2.26 -3.09
N LEU A 73 2.60 1.50 -2.01
CA LEU A 73 2.24 0.09 -2.09
C LEU A 73 0.87 -0.11 -2.75
N VAL A 74 -0.14 0.69 -2.37
CA VAL A 74 -1.48 0.61 -2.98
C VAL A 74 -1.40 0.90 -4.47
N ILE A 75 -0.76 2.00 -4.88
CA ILE A 75 -0.62 2.34 -6.30
C ILE A 75 0.13 1.25 -7.07
N LEU A 76 1.23 0.72 -6.50
CA LEU A 76 2.04 -0.31 -7.13
C LEU A 76 1.25 -1.62 -7.32
N PHE A 77 0.59 -2.11 -6.28
CA PHE A 77 -0.15 -3.37 -6.36
C PHE A 77 -1.46 -3.25 -7.15
N SER A 78 -2.10 -2.08 -7.15
CA SER A 78 -3.28 -1.84 -7.99
C SER A 78 -2.94 -1.76 -9.49
N TYR A 79 -1.72 -1.37 -9.87
CA TYR A 79 -1.34 -1.21 -11.28
C TYR A 79 -1.58 -2.48 -12.10
N GLY A 80 -1.10 -3.63 -11.62
CA GLY A 80 -1.23 -4.89 -12.35
C GLY A 80 -2.70 -5.31 -12.56
N HIS A 81 -3.53 -5.12 -11.53
CA HIS A 81 -4.96 -5.42 -11.62
C HIS A 81 -5.70 -4.48 -12.58
N ILE A 82 -5.42 -3.18 -12.52
CA ILE A 82 -6.03 -2.21 -13.43
C ILE A 82 -5.54 -2.40 -14.86
N TYR A 83 -4.24 -2.67 -15.05
CA TYR A 83 -3.69 -3.04 -16.35
C TYR A 83 -4.42 -4.25 -16.93
N TYR A 84 -4.57 -5.33 -16.16
CA TYR A 84 -5.27 -6.53 -16.61
C TYR A 84 -6.74 -6.27 -16.95
N LEU A 85 -7.44 -5.49 -16.12
CA LEU A 85 -8.85 -5.13 -16.34
C LEU A 85 -9.07 -4.26 -17.58
N LEU A 86 -8.10 -3.42 -17.93
CA LEU A 86 -8.20 -2.47 -19.04
C LEU A 86 -7.49 -2.96 -20.29
N ASN A 87 -6.71 -4.04 -20.21
CA ASN A 87 -6.03 -4.60 -21.36
C ASN A 87 -7.06 -4.99 -22.43
N ASP A 88 -6.82 -4.56 -23.66
CA ASP A 88 -7.72 -4.73 -24.82
C ASP A 88 -9.08 -4.02 -24.71
N VAL A 89 -9.30 -3.16 -23.71
CA VAL A 89 -10.48 -2.29 -23.65
C VAL A 89 -10.28 -1.10 -24.59
N MET A 90 -11.18 -0.97 -25.56
CA MET A 90 -11.20 0.15 -26.50
C MET A 90 -12.37 1.10 -26.22
N ILE A 91 -12.11 2.40 -26.30
CA ILE A 91 -13.11 3.47 -26.31
C ILE A 91 -12.89 4.28 -27.58
N ASP A 92 -13.84 4.30 -28.52
CA ASP A 92 -13.71 4.99 -29.81
C ASP A 92 -12.36 4.70 -30.51
N GLU A 93 -12.04 3.40 -30.65
CA GLU A 93 -10.76 2.87 -31.22
C GLU A 93 -9.50 3.19 -30.40
N PHE A 94 -9.64 3.87 -29.26
CA PHE A 94 -8.55 4.17 -28.35
C PHE A 94 -8.40 3.08 -27.28
N ASP A 95 -7.30 2.33 -27.37
CA ASP A 95 -6.91 1.33 -26.38
C ASP A 95 -6.36 2.01 -25.11
N ILE A 96 -7.22 2.09 -24.09
CA ILE A 96 -6.94 2.73 -22.80
C ILE A 96 -6.02 1.88 -21.90
N GLY A 97 -5.91 0.58 -22.18
CA GLY A 97 -5.14 -0.37 -21.39
C GLY A 97 -3.63 -0.27 -21.58
N ARG A 98 -3.17 0.48 -22.59
CA ARG A 98 -1.74 0.56 -22.91
C ARG A 98 -0.93 1.18 -21.77
N ASN A 99 0.21 0.56 -21.47
CA ASN A 99 1.20 1.05 -20.51
C ASN A 99 1.59 2.53 -20.75
N ARG A 100 1.62 2.97 -22.01
CA ARG A 100 1.93 4.37 -22.37
C ARG A 100 0.97 5.40 -21.75
N TYR A 101 -0.24 5.00 -21.40
CA TYR A 101 -1.25 5.84 -20.76
C TYR A 101 -1.35 5.56 -19.26
N LEU A 102 -1.36 4.29 -18.88
CA LEU A 102 -1.50 3.90 -17.47
C LEU A 102 -0.29 4.32 -16.62
N ILE A 103 0.95 4.18 -17.12
CA ILE A 103 2.15 4.59 -16.37
C ILE A 103 2.11 6.08 -16.01
N PRO A 104 1.86 7.02 -16.96
CA PRO A 104 1.68 8.42 -16.61
C PRO A 104 0.55 8.69 -15.62
N VAL A 105 -0.61 8.04 -15.77
CA VAL A 105 -1.76 8.22 -14.86
C VAL A 105 -1.43 7.79 -13.43
N PHE A 106 -0.83 6.60 -13.27
CA PHE A 106 -0.42 6.10 -11.97
C PHE A 106 0.72 6.94 -11.37
N GLY A 107 1.70 7.34 -12.18
CA GLY A 107 2.80 8.19 -11.77
C GLY A 107 2.35 9.58 -11.30
N LEU A 108 1.44 10.22 -12.04
CA LEU A 108 0.83 11.49 -11.66
C LEU A 108 0.02 11.36 -10.38
N SER A 109 -0.81 10.32 -10.28
CA SER A 109 -1.62 10.06 -9.09
C SER A 109 -0.75 9.88 -7.84
N LEU A 110 0.34 9.12 -7.97
CA LEU A 110 1.31 8.93 -6.90
C LEU A 110 2.02 10.23 -6.52
N GLY A 111 2.52 10.98 -7.51
CA GLY A 111 3.20 12.25 -7.29
C GLY A 111 2.32 13.27 -6.58
N ILE A 112 1.05 13.38 -7.02
CA ILE A 112 0.03 14.25 -6.42
C ILE A 112 -0.23 13.83 -4.96
N GLY A 113 -0.46 12.53 -4.70
CA GLY A 113 -0.74 12.04 -3.35
C GLY A 113 0.45 12.24 -2.40
N ILE A 114 1.68 12.02 -2.85
CA ILE A 114 2.90 12.30 -2.08
C ILE A 114 3.00 13.80 -1.79
N PHE A 115 2.84 14.65 -2.81
CA PHE A 115 2.93 16.10 -2.67
C PHE A 115 1.94 16.63 -1.62
N PHE A 116 0.67 16.24 -1.71
CA PHE A 116 -0.34 16.66 -0.74
C PHE A 116 -0.06 16.13 0.67
N THR A 117 0.36 14.86 0.81
CA THR A 117 0.73 14.29 2.12
C THR A 117 1.86 15.08 2.79
N ILE A 118 2.87 15.50 2.03
CA ILE A 118 3.97 16.31 2.53
C ILE A 118 3.48 17.72 2.93
N LYS A 119 2.59 18.33 2.14
CA LYS A 119 2.08 19.70 2.36
C LYS A 119 1.13 19.83 3.56
N ILE A 120 0.47 18.76 3.99
CA ILE A 120 -0.42 18.79 5.16
C ILE A 120 0.37 19.19 6.41
N LYS A 121 -0.06 20.24 7.11
CA LYS A 121 0.59 20.77 8.31
C LYS A 121 0.03 20.21 9.61
N THR A 122 -1.19 19.67 9.57
CA THR A 122 -1.86 19.09 10.73
C THR A 122 -1.30 17.71 11.07
N ALA A 123 -1.56 17.26 12.29
CA ALA A 123 -1.26 15.90 12.70
C ALA A 123 -2.15 14.91 11.93
N LEU A 124 -1.53 13.91 11.29
CA LEU A 124 -2.22 12.90 10.47
C LEU A 124 -2.68 11.67 11.28
N ASP A 125 -2.92 11.81 12.59
CA ASP A 125 -3.21 10.68 13.49
C ASP A 125 -4.54 9.99 13.15
N ASN A 126 -5.58 10.74 12.78
CA ASN A 126 -6.86 10.19 12.34
C ASN A 126 -6.70 9.39 11.04
N ALA A 127 -5.96 9.93 10.07
CA ALA A 127 -5.68 9.25 8.80
C ALA A 127 -4.89 7.95 9.04
N THR A 128 -3.86 7.99 9.88
CA THR A 128 -3.12 6.79 10.30
C THR A 128 -4.04 5.76 10.96
N THR A 129 -4.96 6.19 11.83
CA THR A 129 -5.91 5.29 12.50
C THR A 129 -6.87 4.63 11.52
N ILE A 130 -7.45 5.40 10.60
CA ILE A 130 -8.31 4.87 9.53
C ILE A 130 -7.53 3.87 8.67
N LEU A 131 -6.31 4.20 8.25
CA LEU A 131 -5.49 3.29 7.45
C LEU A 131 -5.09 2.01 8.20
N ASN A 132 -4.87 2.10 9.52
CA ASN A 132 -4.67 0.90 10.33
C ASN A 132 -5.91 0.00 10.30
N VAL A 133 -7.10 0.56 10.51
CA VAL A 133 -8.35 -0.21 10.47
C VAL A 133 -8.55 -0.86 9.10
N ILE A 134 -8.34 -0.10 8.02
CA ILE A 134 -8.40 -0.63 6.64
C ILE A 134 -7.41 -1.78 6.47
N SER A 135 -6.14 -1.58 6.88
CA SER A 135 -5.11 -2.60 6.71
C SER A 135 -5.37 -3.88 7.52
N VAL A 136 -5.91 -3.75 8.73
CA VAL A 136 -6.33 -4.91 9.54
C VAL A 136 -7.50 -5.62 8.87
N THR A 137 -8.47 -4.86 8.35
CA THR A 137 -9.62 -5.42 7.62
C THR A 137 -9.15 -6.19 6.38
N LEU A 138 -8.20 -5.66 5.61
CA LEU A 138 -7.59 -6.35 4.46
C LEU A 138 -6.97 -7.69 4.86
N ILE A 139 -6.21 -7.72 5.95
CA ILE A 139 -5.62 -8.97 6.47
C ILE A 139 -6.68 -9.96 6.93
N LEU A 140 -7.73 -9.50 7.62
CA LEU A 140 -8.84 -10.36 8.06
C LEU A 140 -9.60 -10.96 6.87
N VAL A 141 -9.86 -10.16 5.83
CA VAL A 141 -10.49 -10.65 4.59
C VAL A 141 -9.59 -11.69 3.92
N ALA A 142 -8.28 -11.43 3.81
CA ALA A 142 -7.36 -12.38 3.20
C ALA A 142 -7.24 -13.68 4.02
N ALA A 143 -7.30 -13.63 5.35
CA ALA A 143 -7.24 -14.81 6.20
C ALA A 143 -8.54 -15.62 6.23
N GLY A 144 -9.68 -15.01 5.87
CA GLY A 144 -11.00 -15.64 5.87
C GLY A 144 -11.47 -16.20 4.54
N ASN A 145 -10.70 -16.01 3.46
CA ASN A 145 -10.93 -16.65 2.15
C ASN A 145 -10.28 -18.03 2.11
#